data_AF-A0A740USH0-F1
#
_entry.id   AF-A0A740USH0-F1
#
_cell.length_a   1.000
_cell.length_b   1.000
_cell.length_c   1.000
_cell.angle_alpha   90.00
_cell.angle_beta   90.00
_cell.angle_gamma   90.00
#
_symmetry.space_group_name_H-M   'P 1'
#
loop_
_entity.id
_entity.type
_entity.pdbx_description
1 polymer ?
#
loop_
_entity_poly.entity_id
_entity_poly.type
_entity_poly.pdbx_seq_one_letter_code
_entity_poly.pdbx_strand_id
1 'polypeptide(L)'
;MKKTHLLSVLALGISAACHAETYPAPVGPSQSDFGGVGLLQTPTARMAREGEMSLNYRDNDQYRYYSASVQLFPWLETTLRYTDVRTKKYSSVESFSGDQTYKDKAFDVKLRLWEESYWMPQVAVGARDIGGTGLFDAEYIVASKAWGPFDFSLGLGWGYLGTSGNVSNPFCSYSDKFCSRDNSYKEAGSVDGSDMFHGPASLFGGVEYQTPWQPLRLKLEYEGNNYQQDFAGKLEQKSKFNVGAIYRVTDWADVNLSYERGNTFMFGVTLRTNFNDLRPAYHDNSRPQYRPQPQDAILQHSVVANQLTLLKYNAGLADPKIQVKGDTLYVTGEQVKYRDSREGIVRANRIVMNDLPEGIRTIRVTENRLNLPQVTTETDVASLKRHLEGEPLGHETPLAQKRVEPIVPESTEQGWYIDKSRVDFHLDPVLNQSVGGPENFYMYQLGVMGTADLWVTD
;
A
#
# COMPACT_ATOMS: atom_id res chain seq x y z
N MET A 1 -8.66 -26.33 39.88
CA MET A 1 -9.59 -26.24 38.71
C MET A 1 -10.57 -27.40 38.75
N LYS A 2 -11.88 -27.17 38.64
CA LYS A 2 -12.89 -28.25 38.59
C LYS A 2 -12.66 -29.09 37.32
N LYS A 3 -12.80 -30.43 37.41
CA LYS A 3 -12.58 -31.38 36.30
C LYS A 3 -13.37 -31.03 35.02
N THR A 4 -14.49 -30.34 35.16
CA THR A 4 -15.32 -29.85 34.05
C THR A 4 -14.62 -28.81 33.17
N HIS A 5 -13.74 -27.96 33.72
CA HIS A 5 -13.00 -26.98 32.91
C HIS A 5 -11.82 -27.62 32.16
N LEU A 6 -11.30 -28.75 32.63
CA LEU A 6 -10.20 -29.46 31.99
C LEU A 6 -10.64 -30.03 30.63
N LEU A 7 -11.85 -30.58 30.56
CA LEU A 7 -12.43 -31.14 29.34
C LEU A 7 -12.75 -30.06 28.30
N SER A 8 -13.21 -28.87 28.74
CA SER A 8 -13.42 -27.73 27.84
C SER A 8 -12.10 -27.18 27.27
N VAL A 9 -11.05 -27.11 28.09
CA VAL A 9 -9.70 -26.70 27.64
C VAL A 9 -9.09 -27.74 26.71
N LEU A 10 -9.27 -29.03 26.99
CA LEU A 10 -8.85 -30.12 26.09
C LEU A 10 -9.62 -30.11 24.77
N ALA A 11 -10.93 -29.85 24.79
CA ALA A 11 -11.74 -29.74 23.58
C ALA A 11 -11.33 -28.52 22.74
N LEU A 12 -11.04 -27.38 23.38
CA LEU A 12 -10.44 -26.21 22.71
C LEU A 12 -9.07 -26.54 22.10
N GLY A 13 -8.23 -27.29 22.82
CA GLY A 13 -6.92 -27.73 22.32
C GLY A 13 -7.00 -28.70 21.14
N ILE A 14 -7.96 -29.63 21.14
CA ILE A 14 -8.17 -30.61 20.07
C ILE A 14 -8.79 -29.94 18.83
N SER A 15 -9.76 -29.03 19.00
CA SER A 15 -10.36 -28.29 17.88
C SER A 15 -9.36 -27.37 17.17
N ALA A 16 -8.39 -26.79 17.91
CA ALA A 16 -7.31 -26.00 17.32
C ALA A 16 -6.31 -26.84 16.51
N ALA A 17 -6.13 -28.12 16.84
CA ALA A 17 -5.25 -29.03 16.10
C ALA A 17 -5.83 -29.48 14.76
N CYS A 18 -7.16 -29.45 14.59
CA CYS A 18 -7.84 -29.94 13.38
C CYS A 18 -8.06 -28.85 12.30
N HIS A 19 -7.77 -27.57 12.58
CA HIS A 19 -7.92 -26.44 11.65
C HIS A 19 -6.58 -25.74 11.35
N ALA A 20 -5.51 -26.51 11.15
CA ALA A 20 -4.29 -25.97 10.58
C ALA A 20 -4.48 -25.79 9.05
N GLU A 21 -5.22 -24.75 8.65
CA GLU A 21 -5.06 -24.20 7.31
C GLU A 21 -3.60 -23.76 7.17
N THR A 22 -2.89 -24.40 6.25
CA THR A 22 -1.54 -24.00 5.87
C THR A 22 -1.64 -22.70 5.09
N TYR A 23 -1.62 -21.56 5.80
CA TYR A 23 -1.30 -20.29 5.17
C TYR A 23 0.06 -20.42 4.46
N PRO A 24 0.19 -19.93 3.22
CA PRO A 24 1.41 -20.14 2.44
C PRO A 24 2.55 -19.26 3.00
N ALA A 25 3.56 -19.90 3.62
CA ALA A 25 4.83 -19.30 4.04
C ALA A 25 4.69 -18.13 5.06
N PRO A 26 5.75 -17.72 5.80
CA PRO A 26 5.56 -17.05 7.09
C PRO A 26 4.81 -15.72 6.95
N VAL A 27 3.94 -15.46 7.94
CA VAL A 27 2.98 -14.34 8.10
C VAL A 27 3.60 -12.92 8.01
N GLY A 28 4.89 -12.85 7.67
CA GLY A 28 5.75 -11.68 7.69
C GLY A 28 6.10 -11.28 9.12
N PRO A 29 7.13 -10.45 9.33
CA PRO A 29 7.37 -9.89 10.64
C PRO A 29 6.17 -9.08 11.13
N SER A 30 6.03 -8.94 12.43
CA SER A 30 5.00 -8.12 13.07
C SER A 30 5.49 -6.69 13.31
N GLN A 31 4.54 -5.79 13.59
CA GLN A 31 4.81 -4.38 13.89
C GLN A 31 4.91 -4.14 15.41
N SER A 32 5.84 -3.27 15.81
CA SER A 32 6.03 -2.81 17.19
C SER A 32 4.98 -1.77 17.59
N ASP A 33 4.95 -1.37 18.86
CA ASP A 33 4.02 -0.35 19.38
C ASP A 33 4.34 1.04 18.86
N PHE A 34 5.61 1.25 18.51
CA PHE A 34 6.13 2.45 17.88
C PHE A 34 5.95 2.45 16.34
N GLY A 35 5.41 1.37 15.76
CA GLY A 35 5.54 1.09 14.33
C GLY A 35 6.90 0.48 13.98
N GLY A 36 7.08 0.16 12.72
CA GLY A 36 8.24 -0.58 12.23
C GLY A 36 8.24 -2.04 12.71
N VAL A 37 9.06 -2.86 12.07
CA VAL A 37 9.16 -4.28 12.43
C VAL A 37 9.84 -4.44 13.80
N GLY A 38 9.16 -5.13 14.72
CA GLY A 38 9.60 -5.29 16.10
C GLY A 38 8.72 -6.22 16.93
N LEU A 39 9.09 -6.38 18.20
CA LEU A 39 8.29 -7.10 19.20
C LEU A 39 7.18 -6.17 19.71
N LEU A 40 7.20 -5.75 20.97
CA LEU A 40 6.23 -4.81 21.53
C LEU A 40 6.88 -3.43 21.52
N GLN A 41 7.65 -3.11 22.56
CA GLN A 41 8.36 -1.84 22.68
C GLN A 41 9.70 -1.86 21.90
N THR A 42 10.25 -3.04 21.64
CA THR A 42 11.61 -3.22 21.11
C THR A 42 11.65 -3.55 19.61
N PRO A 43 12.68 -3.06 18.89
CA PRO A 43 12.87 -3.41 17.48
C PRO A 43 13.45 -4.83 17.35
N THR A 44 13.30 -5.44 16.17
CA THR A 44 14.04 -6.64 15.77
C THR A 44 14.91 -6.34 14.56
N ALA A 45 15.83 -7.24 14.21
CA ALA A 45 16.63 -7.10 13.01
C ALA A 45 15.83 -7.39 11.73
N ARG A 46 14.62 -7.95 11.84
CA ARG A 46 13.78 -8.35 10.71
C ARG A 46 13.35 -7.16 9.86
N MET A 47 13.17 -7.45 8.57
CA MET A 47 12.68 -6.54 7.54
C MET A 47 11.42 -7.14 6.93
N ALA A 48 10.45 -6.28 6.62
CA ALA A 48 9.28 -6.68 5.84
C ALA A 48 9.67 -6.90 4.37
N ARG A 49 8.69 -7.31 3.53
CA ARG A 49 8.94 -7.41 2.08
C ARG A 49 9.13 -6.02 1.49
N GLU A 50 10.01 -5.88 0.51
CA GLU A 50 10.16 -4.62 -0.24
C GLU A 50 8.80 -4.15 -0.78
N GLY A 51 8.54 -2.84 -0.67
CA GLY A 51 7.28 -2.22 -1.06
C GLY A 51 6.13 -2.44 -0.06
N GLU A 52 6.36 -3.15 1.05
CA GLU A 52 5.36 -3.31 2.09
C GLU A 52 5.15 -1.99 2.85
N MET A 53 3.87 -1.65 3.04
CA MET A 53 3.43 -0.53 3.85
C MET A 53 2.47 -1.01 4.92
N SER A 54 2.65 -0.51 6.15
CA SER A 54 1.72 -0.75 7.24
C SER A 54 1.27 0.55 7.90
N LEU A 55 -0.03 0.63 8.20
CA LEU A 55 -0.62 1.66 9.06
C LEU A 55 -0.95 1.02 10.40
N ASN A 56 -0.47 1.59 11.49
CA ASN A 56 -0.63 1.04 12.83
C ASN A 56 -1.36 2.02 13.73
N TYR A 57 -2.23 1.47 14.56
CA TYR A 57 -2.82 2.13 15.71
C TYR A 57 -2.49 1.33 16.97
N ARG A 58 -2.08 2.01 18.04
CA ARG A 58 -1.78 1.43 19.36
C ARG A 58 -2.33 2.36 20.43
N ASP A 59 -2.96 1.81 21.46
CA ASP A 59 -3.61 2.56 22.55
C ASP A 59 -3.33 1.90 23.90
N ASN A 60 -2.87 2.72 24.85
CA ASN A 60 -2.89 2.42 26.28
C ASN A 60 -3.32 3.68 27.05
N ASP A 61 -3.25 3.64 28.38
CA ASP A 61 -3.69 4.74 29.24
C ASP A 61 -2.76 5.97 29.22
N GLN A 62 -1.52 5.86 28.77
CA GLN A 62 -0.57 6.97 28.64
C GLN A 62 -0.46 7.55 27.23
N TYR A 63 -0.55 6.69 26.22
CA TYR A 63 -0.16 7.00 24.85
C TYR A 63 -1.15 6.42 23.83
N ARG A 64 -1.30 7.15 22.73
CA ARG A 64 -1.76 6.58 21.45
C ARG A 64 -0.70 6.80 20.40
N TYR A 65 -0.40 5.75 19.65
CA TYR A 65 0.52 5.81 18.54
C TYR A 65 -0.23 5.55 17.24
N TYR A 66 -0.04 6.45 16.29
CA TYR A 66 -0.43 6.28 14.90
C TYR A 66 0.86 6.24 14.11
N SER A 67 1.13 5.15 13.39
CA SER A 67 2.36 5.07 12.61
C SER A 67 2.14 4.53 11.21
N ALA A 68 2.96 5.01 10.29
CA ALA A 68 3.03 4.54 8.92
C ALA A 68 4.46 4.06 8.66
N SER A 69 4.62 2.77 8.43
CA SER A 69 5.92 2.15 8.15
C SER A 69 5.97 1.70 6.71
N VAL A 70 7.10 1.94 6.06
CA VAL A 70 7.34 1.55 4.67
C VAL A 70 8.69 0.85 4.58
N GLN A 71 8.70 -0.34 3.99
CA GLN A 71 9.92 -1.05 3.60
C GLN A 71 10.35 -0.55 2.22
N LEU A 72 11.07 0.58 2.20
CA LEU A 72 11.50 1.26 0.97
C LEU A 72 12.41 0.38 0.11
N PHE A 73 13.38 -0.28 0.75
CA PHE A 73 14.29 -1.23 0.12
C PHE A 73 14.42 -2.49 0.99
N PRO A 74 14.94 -3.63 0.47
CA PRO A 74 15.13 -4.85 1.27
C PRO A 74 16.02 -4.69 2.51
N TRP A 75 16.77 -3.58 2.60
CA TRP A 75 17.68 -3.23 3.68
C TRP A 75 17.31 -1.93 4.42
N LEU A 76 16.28 -1.20 3.98
CA LEU A 76 15.86 0.09 4.58
C LEU A 76 14.37 0.08 4.91
N GLU A 77 14.07 0.19 6.20
CA GLU A 77 12.72 0.45 6.73
C GLU A 77 12.68 1.86 7.30
N THR A 78 11.60 2.59 6.99
CA THR A 78 11.33 3.93 7.54
C THR A 78 9.96 3.95 8.18
N THR A 79 9.82 4.66 9.30
CA THR A 79 8.53 4.82 9.99
C THR A 79 8.28 6.28 10.32
N LEU A 80 7.10 6.78 9.96
CA LEU A 80 6.57 8.02 10.48
C LEU A 80 5.62 7.69 11.63
N ARG A 81 5.76 8.37 12.76
CA ARG A 81 4.88 8.17 13.92
C ARG A 81 4.34 9.51 14.40
N TYR A 82 3.05 9.50 14.69
CA TYR A 82 2.35 10.53 15.41
C TYR A 82 1.96 9.98 16.78
N THR A 83 2.37 10.68 17.84
CA THR A 83 2.11 10.29 19.22
C THR A 83 1.13 11.25 19.88
N ASP A 84 0.13 10.70 20.56
CA ASP A 84 -0.78 11.42 21.46
C ASP A 84 -0.43 11.06 22.91
N VAL A 85 0.01 12.04 23.70
CA VAL A 85 0.40 11.86 25.11
C VAL A 85 -0.77 12.25 26.00
N ARG A 86 -1.51 11.24 26.46
CA ARG A 86 -2.81 11.39 27.13
C ARG A 86 -2.71 12.08 28.49
N THR A 87 -1.54 12.06 29.10
CA THR A 87 -1.28 12.63 30.44
C THR A 87 -0.81 14.09 30.40
N LYS A 88 -0.61 14.66 29.20
CA LYS A 88 -0.11 16.03 29.00
C LYS A 88 -1.09 16.85 28.19
N LYS A 89 -1.23 18.13 28.53
CA LYS A 89 -2.04 19.10 27.75
C LYS A 89 -1.31 19.49 26.46
N TYR A 90 -2.07 19.87 25.44
CA TYR A 90 -1.53 20.28 24.14
C TYR A 90 -0.40 21.32 24.24
N SER A 91 -0.56 22.29 25.14
CA SER A 91 0.45 23.31 25.43
C SER A 91 0.58 23.55 26.94
N SER A 92 1.58 24.34 27.33
CA SER A 92 1.72 24.85 28.70
C SER A 92 0.60 25.81 29.11
N VAL A 93 -0.18 26.32 28.14
CA VAL A 93 -1.31 27.22 28.37
C VAL A 93 -2.60 26.39 28.42
N GLU A 94 -3.15 26.24 29.62
CA GLU A 94 -4.36 25.44 29.84
C GLU A 94 -5.57 25.94 29.05
N SER A 95 -5.79 27.26 29.02
CA SER A 95 -6.92 27.86 28.29
C SER A 95 -6.85 27.65 26.78
N PHE A 96 -5.64 27.52 26.22
CA PHE A 96 -5.44 27.20 24.81
C PHE A 96 -5.66 25.71 24.54
N SER A 97 -5.26 24.86 25.47
CA SER A 97 -5.29 23.41 25.28
C SER A 97 -6.70 22.84 25.35
N GLY A 98 -7.57 23.38 26.23
CA GLY A 98 -8.90 22.80 26.46
C GLY A 98 -8.80 21.31 26.79
N ASP A 99 -9.53 20.48 26.05
CA ASP A 99 -9.50 19.01 26.17
C ASP A 99 -8.43 18.34 25.27
N GLN A 100 -7.60 19.11 24.55
CA GLN A 100 -6.55 18.55 23.73
C GLN A 100 -5.31 18.13 24.53
N THR A 101 -4.85 16.93 24.21
CA THR A 101 -3.63 16.32 24.74
C THR A 101 -2.41 16.64 23.88
N TYR A 102 -1.21 16.53 24.47
CA TYR A 102 0.05 16.84 23.79
C TYR A 102 0.29 15.90 22.61
N LYS A 103 0.83 16.48 21.54
CA LYS A 103 1.08 15.77 20.30
C LYS A 103 2.53 15.87 19.88
N ASP A 104 3.07 14.77 19.38
CA ASP A 104 4.45 14.67 18.93
C ASP A 104 4.56 13.93 17.59
N LYS A 105 5.64 14.20 16.84
CA LYS A 105 5.93 13.59 15.54
C LYS A 105 7.36 13.08 15.54
N ALA A 106 7.53 11.84 15.11
CA ALA A 106 8.81 11.17 15.04
C ALA A 106 9.02 10.53 13.67
N PHE A 107 10.28 10.45 13.25
CA PHE A 107 10.72 9.71 12.08
C PHE A 107 11.80 8.70 12.47
N ASP A 108 11.56 7.43 12.18
CA ASP A 108 12.48 6.34 12.51
C ASP A 108 13.09 5.75 11.23
N VAL A 109 14.34 5.30 11.33
CA VAL A 109 15.08 4.62 10.26
C VAL A 109 15.70 3.35 10.81
N LYS A 110 15.61 2.25 10.06
CA LYS A 110 16.29 0.98 10.35
C LYS A 110 16.99 0.47 9.10
N LEU A 111 18.26 0.15 9.25
CA LEU A 111 19.15 -0.35 8.23
C LEU A 111 19.57 -1.78 8.55
N ARG A 112 19.29 -2.73 7.65
CA ARG A 112 19.80 -4.10 7.76
C ARG A 112 21.23 -4.12 7.24
N LEU A 113 22.15 -4.56 8.10
CA LEU A 113 23.57 -4.65 7.77
C LEU A 113 23.87 -5.93 6.98
N TRP A 114 23.30 -7.06 7.39
CA TRP A 114 23.42 -8.32 6.66
C TRP A 114 22.25 -9.26 6.96
N GLU A 115 22.03 -10.22 6.07
CA GLU A 115 20.96 -11.23 6.18
C GLU A 115 21.35 -12.36 7.11
N GLU A 116 20.33 -13.01 7.65
CA GLU A 116 20.52 -14.26 8.36
C GLU A 116 21.08 -15.33 7.41
N SER A 117 22.11 -16.04 7.85
CA SER A 117 22.60 -17.26 7.21
C SER A 117 22.43 -18.43 8.17
N TYR A 118 22.88 -19.62 7.76
CA TYR A 118 22.87 -20.78 8.66
C TYR A 118 23.64 -20.50 9.97
N TRP A 119 24.80 -19.84 9.89
CA TRP A 119 25.70 -19.61 11.03
C TRP A 119 25.55 -18.24 11.70
N MET A 120 25.13 -17.22 10.95
CA MET A 120 25.08 -15.84 11.42
C MET A 120 23.65 -15.34 11.55
N PRO A 121 23.30 -14.58 12.60
CA PRO A 121 22.01 -13.91 12.70
C PRO A 121 21.93 -12.76 11.68
N GLN A 122 20.70 -12.38 11.33
CA GLN A 122 20.44 -11.10 10.67
C GLN A 122 20.75 -9.97 11.65
N VAL A 123 21.39 -8.90 11.18
CA VAL A 123 21.71 -7.74 12.03
C VAL A 123 21.23 -6.45 11.40
N ALA A 124 20.68 -5.58 12.23
CA ALA A 124 20.26 -4.24 11.86
C ALA A 124 20.74 -3.21 12.87
N VAL A 125 20.92 -1.99 12.38
CA VAL A 125 21.09 -0.78 13.17
C VAL A 125 19.90 0.13 12.91
N GLY A 126 19.43 0.85 13.91
CA GLY A 126 18.37 1.83 13.69
C GLY A 126 18.43 2.97 14.68
N ALA A 127 17.69 4.01 14.33
CA ALA A 127 17.44 5.16 15.18
C ALA A 127 15.97 5.54 15.10
N ARG A 128 15.41 5.91 16.25
CA ARG A 128 14.04 6.39 16.42
C ARG A 128 14.06 7.90 16.65
N ASP A 129 13.00 8.58 16.23
CA ASP A 129 12.81 10.01 16.49
C ASP A 129 13.92 10.92 15.90
N ILE A 130 14.46 10.54 14.73
CA ILE A 130 15.43 11.35 13.99
C ILE A 130 14.74 12.64 13.53
N GLY A 131 15.25 13.78 13.99
CA GLY A 131 14.71 15.09 13.61
C GLY A 131 13.37 15.42 14.23
N GLY A 132 12.91 14.64 15.22
CA GLY A 132 11.73 14.98 16.01
C GLY A 132 12.08 15.81 17.24
N THR A 133 11.29 15.66 18.30
CA THR A 133 11.43 16.44 19.55
C THR A 133 12.38 15.81 20.55
N GLY A 134 12.78 14.55 20.31
CA GLY A 134 13.65 13.78 21.19
C GLY A 134 12.90 12.99 22.28
N LEU A 135 11.56 12.99 22.27
CA LEU A 135 10.72 12.32 23.27
C LEU A 135 10.98 10.81 23.34
N PHE A 136 11.22 10.19 22.18
CA PHE A 136 11.45 8.74 22.06
C PHE A 136 12.77 8.42 21.37
N ASP A 137 13.72 9.36 21.41
CA ASP A 137 15.01 9.23 20.74
C ASP A 137 15.80 8.04 21.29
N ALA A 138 16.22 7.17 20.39
CA ALA A 138 16.90 5.94 20.71
C ALA A 138 17.65 5.40 19.50
N GLU A 139 18.90 4.99 19.70
CA GLU A 139 19.66 4.21 18.75
C GLU A 139 19.81 2.77 19.22
N TYR A 140 19.95 1.83 18.28
CA TYR A 140 20.12 0.43 18.63
C TYR A 140 20.88 -0.35 17.57
N ILE A 141 21.50 -1.43 18.04
CA ILE A 141 22.00 -2.53 17.20
C ILE A 141 21.28 -3.79 17.67
N VAL A 142 20.71 -4.55 16.75
CA VAL A 142 19.91 -5.74 17.07
C VAL A 142 20.24 -6.88 16.12
N ALA A 143 20.29 -8.09 16.68
CA ALA A 143 20.47 -9.33 15.96
C ALA A 143 19.23 -10.22 16.10
N SER A 144 18.80 -10.86 15.01
CA SER A 144 17.68 -11.81 15.01
C SER A 144 18.05 -13.14 14.34
N LYS A 145 17.57 -14.24 14.90
CA LYS A 145 17.82 -15.60 14.42
C LYS A 145 16.56 -16.45 14.52
N ALA A 146 16.17 -17.07 13.40
CA ALA A 146 15.02 -17.94 13.35
C ALA A 146 15.44 -19.39 13.66
N TRP A 147 14.64 -20.07 14.47
CA TRP A 147 14.80 -21.49 14.76
C TRP A 147 13.44 -22.17 14.86
N GLY A 148 13.05 -22.85 13.77
CA GLY A 148 11.73 -23.44 13.64
C GLY A 148 10.63 -22.36 13.71
N PRO A 149 9.62 -22.50 14.59
CA PRO A 149 8.55 -21.51 14.74
C PRO A 149 8.94 -20.31 15.63
N PHE A 150 10.17 -20.26 16.14
CA PHE A 150 10.66 -19.20 17.01
C PHE A 150 11.56 -18.24 16.25
N ASP A 151 11.40 -16.94 16.51
CA ASP A 151 12.31 -15.90 16.04
C ASP A 151 12.86 -15.13 17.24
N PHE A 152 14.14 -15.36 17.53
CA PHE A 152 14.83 -14.77 18.68
C PHE A 152 15.46 -13.45 18.27
N SER A 153 15.39 -12.45 19.14
CA SER A 153 16.04 -11.16 18.94
C SER A 153 16.79 -10.74 20.21
N LEU A 154 17.99 -10.20 20.03
CA LEU A 154 18.81 -9.63 21.10
C LEU A 154 19.49 -8.37 20.58
N GLY A 155 19.37 -7.28 21.33
CA GLY A 155 19.90 -5.99 20.94
C GLY A 155 20.48 -5.21 22.11
N LEU A 156 21.23 -4.19 21.73
CA LEU A 156 21.80 -3.17 22.60
C LEU A 156 21.23 -1.83 22.16
N GLY A 157 20.65 -1.09 23.10
CA GLY A 157 19.98 0.19 22.86
C GLY A 157 20.54 1.30 23.73
N TRP A 158 20.45 2.52 23.20
CA TRP A 158 20.76 3.80 23.85
C TRP A 158 19.50 4.67 23.86
N GLY A 159 19.58 5.84 24.51
CA GLY A 159 18.43 6.75 24.63
C GLY A 159 17.24 6.07 25.32
N TYR A 160 16.03 6.23 24.78
CA TYR A 160 14.78 5.71 25.34
C TYR A 160 14.81 4.18 25.56
N LEU A 161 15.47 3.42 24.68
CA LEU A 161 15.64 1.96 24.84
C LEU A 161 16.71 1.58 25.88
N GLY A 162 17.61 2.51 26.20
CA GLY A 162 18.82 2.28 26.99
C GLY A 162 18.75 2.71 28.45
N THR A 163 17.67 3.36 28.89
CA THR A 163 17.63 4.12 30.15
C THR A 163 17.90 3.30 31.41
N SER A 164 17.71 1.98 31.41
CA SER A 164 18.02 1.15 32.58
C SER A 164 19.52 1.00 32.85
N GLY A 165 20.38 1.33 31.89
CA GLY A 165 21.83 1.28 32.01
C GLY A 165 22.38 -0.09 32.45
N ASN A 166 21.74 -1.20 32.08
CA ASN A 166 22.07 -2.52 32.64
C ASN A 166 23.38 -3.13 32.10
N VAL A 167 24.03 -2.48 31.14
CA VAL A 167 25.33 -2.85 30.59
C VAL A 167 26.16 -1.59 30.35
N SER A 168 27.48 -1.71 30.47
CA SER A 168 28.39 -0.62 30.13
C SER A 168 28.32 -0.31 28.62
N ASN A 169 28.26 0.97 28.27
CA ASN A 169 28.31 1.39 26.87
C ASN A 169 29.67 0.97 26.26
N PRO A 170 29.71 0.07 25.26
CA PRO A 170 30.97 -0.40 24.69
C PRO A 170 31.78 0.73 24.06
N PHE A 171 31.14 1.81 23.57
CA PHE A 171 31.81 2.93 22.92
C PHE A 171 32.53 3.86 23.91
N CYS A 172 32.22 3.79 25.21
CA CYS A 172 33.01 4.45 26.25
C CYS A 172 34.47 4.02 26.24
N SER A 173 34.74 2.75 25.93
CA SER A 173 36.11 2.24 25.86
C SER A 173 36.92 2.84 24.70
N TYR A 174 36.23 3.36 23.68
CA TYR A 174 36.84 4.02 22.54
C TYR A 174 37.04 5.52 22.78
N SER A 175 36.07 6.19 23.42
CA SER A 175 36.17 7.61 23.78
C SER A 175 35.18 7.97 24.88
N ASP A 176 35.63 8.73 25.88
CA ASP A 176 34.81 9.19 27.01
C ASP A 176 33.60 10.03 26.59
N LYS A 177 33.63 10.62 25.38
CA LYS A 177 32.50 11.38 24.83
C LYS A 177 31.23 10.53 24.79
N PHE A 178 31.33 9.25 24.43
CA PHE A 178 30.19 8.33 24.36
C PHE A 178 29.57 8.01 25.72
N CYS A 179 30.19 8.36 26.83
CA CYS A 179 29.68 8.02 28.16
C CYS A 179 28.59 8.94 28.68
N SER A 180 28.51 10.15 28.15
CA SER A 180 27.50 11.15 28.53
C SER A 180 26.65 11.50 27.32
N ARG A 181 25.34 11.60 27.53
CA ARG A 181 24.38 12.03 26.52
C ARG A 181 23.65 13.27 27.03
N ASP A 182 23.47 14.24 26.15
CA ASP A 182 22.53 15.33 26.41
C ASP A 182 21.10 14.82 26.15
N ASN A 183 20.26 14.83 27.18
CA ASN A 183 18.87 14.38 27.12
C ASN A 183 17.89 15.56 27.05
N SER A 184 18.35 16.75 26.66
CA SER A 184 17.47 17.89 26.44
C SER A 184 16.57 17.68 25.22
N TYR A 185 15.29 18.04 25.36
CA TYR A 185 14.34 18.00 24.24
C TYR A 185 14.75 19.02 23.19
N LYS A 186 14.80 18.59 21.93
CA LYS A 186 15.21 19.43 20.79
C LYS A 186 13.97 20.03 20.12
N GLU A 187 14.17 21.12 19.38
CA GLU A 187 13.11 21.68 18.55
C GLU A 187 12.82 20.74 17.38
N ALA A 188 11.54 20.42 17.16
CA ALA A 188 11.13 19.54 16.08
C ALA A 188 11.65 20.05 14.72
N GLY A 189 12.27 19.17 13.93
CA GLY A 189 12.89 19.49 12.65
C GLY A 189 14.40 19.72 12.71
N SER A 190 15.01 19.74 13.90
CA SER A 190 16.47 19.77 14.04
C SER A 190 17.06 18.35 13.97
N VAL A 191 17.85 18.06 12.93
CA VAL A 191 18.57 16.78 12.82
C VAL A 191 19.97 16.97 13.37
N ASP A 192 20.26 16.35 14.51
CA ASP A 192 21.57 16.39 15.14
C ASP A 192 21.98 15.00 15.61
N GLY A 193 22.99 14.43 14.94
CA GLY A 193 23.50 13.10 15.20
C GLY A 193 24.67 13.05 16.20
N SER A 194 25.05 14.18 16.82
CA SER A 194 26.21 14.21 17.73
C SER A 194 26.05 13.33 18.96
N ASP A 195 24.81 13.07 19.38
CA ASP A 195 24.48 12.29 20.59
C ASP A 195 24.19 10.81 20.30
N MET A 196 24.31 10.36 19.05
CA MET A 196 24.00 8.98 18.69
C MET A 196 24.93 7.99 19.41
N PHE A 197 24.35 6.93 19.99
CA PHE A 197 25.08 5.89 20.73
C PHE A 197 25.83 6.40 21.99
N HIS A 198 25.44 7.56 22.51
CA HIS A 198 25.98 8.13 23.74
C HIS A 198 25.14 7.76 24.97
N GLY A 199 25.75 7.82 26.15
CA GLY A 199 25.08 7.66 27.44
C GLY A 199 24.87 6.21 27.86
N PRO A 200 23.94 5.96 28.81
CA PRO A 200 23.62 4.62 29.28
C PRO A 200 23.15 3.69 28.16
N ALA A 201 23.66 2.45 28.17
CA ALA A 201 23.24 1.41 27.25
C ALA A 201 22.48 0.31 28.00
N SER A 202 21.49 -0.30 27.33
CA SER A 202 20.79 -1.46 27.88
C SER A 202 20.61 -2.57 26.86
N LEU A 203 20.72 -3.81 27.34
CA LEU A 203 20.27 -4.97 26.59
C LEU A 203 18.74 -5.01 26.55
N PHE A 204 18.22 -5.37 25.39
CA PHE A 204 16.82 -5.69 25.17
C PHE A 204 16.71 -6.90 24.26
N GLY A 205 15.57 -7.57 24.21
CA GLY A 205 15.39 -8.70 23.31
C GLY A 205 14.15 -9.50 23.63
N GLY A 206 14.00 -10.63 22.96
CA GLY A 206 12.83 -11.47 23.16
C GLY A 206 12.68 -12.53 22.10
N VAL A 207 11.48 -13.09 22.03
CA VAL A 207 11.12 -14.13 21.09
C VAL A 207 9.71 -13.89 20.57
N GLU A 208 9.56 -14.00 19.25
CA GLU A 208 8.26 -14.20 18.61
C GLU A 208 8.08 -15.69 18.33
N TYR A 209 6.92 -16.24 18.69
CA TYR A 209 6.56 -17.63 18.46
C TYR A 209 5.33 -17.69 17.56
N GLN A 210 5.52 -18.29 16.38
CA GLN A 210 4.44 -18.65 15.48
C GLN A 210 3.75 -19.91 16.01
N THR A 211 2.51 -19.78 16.50
CA THR A 211 1.78 -20.94 16.99
C THR A 211 1.35 -21.83 15.81
N PRO A 212 1.05 -23.13 16.06
CA PRO A 212 0.48 -24.01 15.03
C PRO A 212 -0.84 -23.48 14.45
N TRP A 213 -1.58 -22.67 15.22
CA TRP A 213 -2.70 -21.89 14.71
C TRP A 213 -2.15 -20.65 14.01
N GLN A 214 -1.91 -20.76 12.71
CA GLN A 214 -1.21 -19.75 11.90
C GLN A 214 -1.67 -18.30 12.10
N PRO A 215 -2.97 -18.00 12.29
CA PRO A 215 -3.41 -16.65 12.59
C PRO A 215 -2.85 -16.05 13.88
N LEU A 216 -2.45 -16.87 14.85
CA LEU A 216 -1.99 -16.44 16.17
C LEU A 216 -0.48 -16.53 16.33
N ARG A 217 0.14 -15.41 16.71
CA ARG A 217 1.53 -15.31 17.16
C ARG A 217 1.61 -14.81 18.59
N LEU A 218 2.58 -15.30 19.33
CA LEU A 218 2.85 -14.90 20.70
C LEU A 218 4.21 -14.21 20.79
N LYS A 219 4.32 -13.21 21.65
CA LYS A 219 5.53 -12.43 21.89
C LYS A 219 5.89 -12.46 23.36
N LEU A 220 7.17 -12.66 23.65
CA LEU A 220 7.77 -12.39 24.95
C LEU A 220 8.94 -11.44 24.71
N GLU A 221 8.96 -10.33 25.41
CA GLU A 221 9.95 -9.27 25.28
C GLU A 221 10.53 -8.91 26.65
N TYR A 222 11.83 -8.66 26.69
CA TYR A 222 12.56 -8.03 27.79
C TYR A 222 13.02 -6.64 27.33
N GLU A 223 12.62 -5.62 28.08
CA GLU A 223 12.83 -4.22 27.71
C GLU A 223 13.95 -3.55 28.53
N GLY A 224 14.74 -2.69 27.86
CA GLY A 224 15.84 -1.93 28.46
C GLY A 224 15.45 -0.58 29.07
N ASN A 225 14.19 -0.15 28.96
CA ASN A 225 13.69 1.11 29.53
C ASN A 225 13.27 0.95 31.01
N ASN A 226 13.45 2.00 31.81
CA ASN A 226 13.05 2.08 33.23
C ASN A 226 11.88 3.04 33.50
N TYR A 227 11.45 3.81 32.49
CA TYR A 227 10.32 4.75 32.51
C TYR A 227 10.34 5.82 33.63
N GLN A 228 11.49 6.07 34.26
CA GLN A 228 11.59 7.03 35.36
C GLN A 228 11.53 8.50 34.89
N GLN A 229 11.95 8.74 33.65
CA GLN A 229 12.03 10.08 33.02
C GLN A 229 11.12 10.18 31.79
N ASP A 230 10.07 9.37 31.76
CA ASP A 230 9.16 9.31 30.62
C ASP A 230 8.34 10.61 30.49
N PHE A 231 8.10 11.05 29.25
CA PHE A 231 7.41 12.32 28.99
C PHE A 231 5.96 12.30 29.47
N ALA A 232 5.29 11.14 29.52
CA ALA A 232 3.96 11.01 30.12
C ALA A 232 3.97 11.16 31.65
N GLY A 233 5.15 11.31 32.27
CA GLY A 233 5.38 11.33 33.70
C GLY A 233 6.08 10.06 34.17
N LYS A 234 6.41 9.97 35.46
CA LYS A 234 7.02 8.76 36.01
C LYS A 234 6.04 7.60 35.94
N LEU A 235 6.32 6.61 35.10
CA LEU A 235 5.47 5.42 34.95
C LEU A 235 5.96 4.31 35.89
N GLU A 236 5.01 3.65 36.57
CA GLU A 236 5.33 2.48 37.39
C GLU A 236 5.64 1.28 36.48
N GLN A 237 6.79 0.63 36.69
CA GLN A 237 7.18 -0.61 36.01
C GLN A 237 7.33 -1.72 37.06
N LYS A 238 6.41 -2.69 37.05
CA LYS A 238 6.43 -3.85 37.96
C LYS A 238 7.27 -5.01 37.41
N SER A 239 7.45 -5.06 36.10
CA SER A 239 8.22 -6.07 35.38
C SER A 239 8.92 -5.47 34.17
N LYS A 240 10.12 -5.96 33.84
CA LYS A 240 10.81 -5.66 32.58
C LYS A 240 10.39 -6.58 31.43
N PHE A 241 9.57 -7.59 31.72
CA PHE A 241 9.05 -8.52 30.74
C PHE A 241 7.65 -8.10 30.28
N ASN A 242 7.50 -8.02 28.96
CA ASN A 242 6.26 -7.73 28.27
C ASN A 242 5.81 -9.00 27.53
N VAL A 243 4.50 -9.25 27.49
CA VAL A 243 3.91 -10.39 26.74
C VAL A 243 2.81 -9.90 25.83
N GLY A 244 2.69 -10.50 24.66
CA GLY A 244 1.67 -10.09 23.70
C GLY A 244 1.21 -11.19 22.76
N ALA A 245 0.06 -10.96 22.16
CA ALA A 245 -0.55 -11.82 21.16
C ALA A 245 -0.94 -10.99 19.94
N ILE A 246 -0.72 -11.54 18.75
CA ILE A 246 -1.11 -10.95 17.47
C ILE A 246 -2.00 -11.95 16.75
N TYR A 247 -3.16 -11.49 16.33
CA TYR A 247 -4.13 -12.26 15.58
C TYR A 247 -4.30 -11.67 14.18
N ARG A 248 -3.91 -12.43 13.15
CA ARG A 248 -4.10 -12.11 11.73
C ARG A 248 -5.56 -12.35 11.38
N VAL A 249 -6.34 -11.27 11.25
CA VAL A 249 -7.77 -11.35 10.92
C VAL A 249 -7.96 -11.69 9.45
N THR A 250 -7.11 -11.13 8.59
CA THR A 250 -7.09 -11.30 7.13
C THR A 250 -5.73 -10.85 6.62
N ASP A 251 -5.33 -11.17 5.39
CA ASP A 251 -3.98 -10.92 4.87
C ASP A 251 -3.54 -9.44 4.97
N TRP A 252 -4.50 -8.51 5.02
CA TRP A 252 -4.27 -7.07 5.14
C TRP A 252 -4.50 -6.49 6.56
N ALA A 253 -4.87 -7.29 7.57
CA ALA A 253 -5.11 -6.78 8.93
C ALA A 253 -4.69 -7.71 10.07
N ASP A 254 -4.02 -7.12 11.05
CA ASP A 254 -3.58 -7.70 12.32
C ASP A 254 -4.27 -6.98 13.49
N VAL A 255 -4.65 -7.73 14.54
CA VAL A 255 -5.10 -7.20 15.84
C VAL A 255 -4.11 -7.64 16.92
N ASN A 256 -3.76 -6.72 17.82
CA ASN A 256 -2.72 -6.90 18.81
C ASN A 256 -3.28 -6.67 20.21
N LEU A 257 -2.89 -7.52 21.17
CA LEU A 257 -3.13 -7.32 22.58
C LEU A 257 -1.86 -7.66 23.36
N SER A 258 -1.40 -6.74 24.21
CA SER A 258 -0.21 -6.92 25.04
C SER A 258 -0.44 -6.50 26.47
N TYR A 259 0.37 -7.09 27.36
CA TYR A 259 0.50 -6.74 28.75
C TYR A 259 1.96 -6.38 29.01
N GLU A 260 2.19 -5.10 29.24
CA GLU A 260 3.50 -4.46 29.31
C GLU A 260 3.76 -3.90 30.70
N ARG A 261 5.04 -3.79 31.05
CA ARG A 261 5.54 -3.28 32.33
C ARG A 261 5.02 -4.03 33.57
N GLY A 262 4.28 -5.12 33.40
CA GLY A 262 3.61 -5.85 34.47
C GLY A 262 2.40 -5.12 35.08
N ASN A 263 1.86 -4.09 34.41
CA ASN A 263 0.71 -3.33 34.89
C ASN A 263 -0.12 -2.62 33.81
N THR A 264 0.35 -2.54 32.55
CA THR A 264 -0.35 -1.83 31.48
C THR A 264 -0.84 -2.79 30.40
N PHE A 265 -2.09 -2.64 29.98
CA PHE A 265 -2.60 -3.28 28.77
C PHE A 265 -2.45 -2.35 27.57
N MET A 266 -2.07 -2.91 26.42
CA MET A 266 -2.09 -2.20 25.15
C MET A 266 -2.88 -2.98 24.11
N PHE A 267 -3.71 -2.25 23.37
CA PHE A 267 -4.46 -2.77 22.24
C PHE A 267 -3.93 -2.15 20.95
N GLY A 268 -3.97 -2.90 19.85
CA GLY A 268 -3.53 -2.39 18.56
C GLY A 268 -4.23 -2.99 17.36
N VAL A 269 -4.21 -2.24 16.27
CA VAL A 269 -4.60 -2.69 14.93
C VAL A 269 -3.49 -2.32 13.96
N THR A 270 -3.18 -3.21 13.02
CA THR A 270 -2.20 -2.97 11.96
C THR A 270 -2.85 -3.33 10.64
N LEU A 271 -2.95 -2.36 9.73
CA LEU A 271 -3.37 -2.54 8.34
C LEU A 271 -2.14 -2.64 7.46
N ARG A 272 -2.13 -3.54 6.48
CA ARG A 272 -0.96 -3.84 5.64
C ARG A 272 -1.36 -3.90 4.18
N THR A 273 -0.44 -3.44 3.33
CA THR A 273 -0.49 -3.65 1.89
C THR A 273 0.94 -3.79 1.36
N ASN A 274 1.09 -4.28 0.13
CA ASN A 274 2.37 -4.25 -0.56
C ASN A 274 2.18 -3.58 -1.93
N PHE A 275 2.90 -2.49 -2.17
CA PHE A 275 2.82 -1.73 -3.41
C PHE A 275 3.27 -2.51 -4.65
N ASN A 276 4.10 -3.54 -4.47
CA ASN A 276 4.50 -4.44 -5.56
C ASN A 276 3.39 -5.45 -5.93
N ASP A 277 2.48 -5.74 -4.99
CA ASP A 277 1.36 -6.66 -5.19
C ASP A 277 0.06 -5.92 -5.57
N LEU A 278 -0.02 -4.62 -5.30
CA LEU A 278 -1.17 -3.76 -5.60
C LEU A 278 -1.42 -3.68 -7.11
N ARG A 279 -2.56 -4.22 -7.54
CA ARG A 279 -3.05 -4.10 -8.91
C ARG A 279 -4.35 -3.31 -8.91
N PRO A 280 -4.53 -2.37 -9.87
CA PRO A 280 -5.81 -1.70 -10.00
C PRO A 280 -6.90 -2.72 -10.29
N ALA A 281 -7.97 -2.72 -9.50
CA ALA A 281 -9.18 -3.46 -9.80
C ALA A 281 -10.01 -2.65 -10.81
N TYR A 282 -9.68 -2.75 -12.09
CA TYR A 282 -10.53 -2.16 -13.13
C TYR A 282 -11.71 -3.09 -13.41
N HIS A 283 -12.92 -2.63 -13.10
CA HIS A 283 -14.12 -3.24 -13.65
C HIS A 283 -14.25 -2.83 -15.12
N ASP A 284 -13.69 -3.63 -16.02
CA ASP A 284 -13.81 -3.40 -17.46
C ASP A 284 -15.05 -4.10 -18.05
N ASN A 285 -15.64 -3.49 -19.06
CA ASN A 285 -16.70 -4.10 -19.86
C ASN A 285 -16.15 -5.33 -20.58
N SER A 286 -16.92 -6.41 -20.61
CA SER A 286 -16.57 -7.58 -21.43
C SER A 286 -16.35 -7.18 -22.89
N ARG A 287 -15.40 -7.84 -23.57
CA ARG A 287 -15.21 -7.66 -25.01
C ARG A 287 -16.53 -7.97 -25.74
N PRO A 288 -16.94 -7.19 -26.75
CA PRO A 288 -18.14 -7.47 -27.52
C PRO A 288 -18.06 -8.88 -28.11
N GLN A 289 -19.16 -9.62 -27.99
CA GLN A 289 -19.27 -10.93 -28.63
C GLN A 289 -19.40 -10.74 -30.13
N TYR A 290 -18.74 -11.62 -30.90
CA TYR A 290 -18.89 -11.63 -32.34
C TYR A 290 -20.20 -12.33 -32.71
N ARG A 291 -21.15 -11.55 -33.25
CA ARG A 291 -22.51 -11.95 -33.65
C ARG A 291 -22.90 -11.16 -34.91
N PRO A 292 -22.31 -11.49 -36.07
CA PRO A 292 -22.49 -10.71 -37.28
C PRO A 292 -23.95 -10.65 -37.71
N GLN A 293 -24.42 -9.44 -38.02
CA GLN A 293 -25.70 -9.14 -38.65
C GLN A 293 -25.42 -8.65 -40.08
N PRO A 294 -26.20 -9.10 -41.08
CA PRO A 294 -26.09 -8.56 -42.43
C PRO A 294 -26.40 -7.07 -42.45
N GLN A 295 -25.59 -6.30 -43.17
CA GLN A 295 -25.82 -4.89 -43.43
C GLN A 295 -25.54 -4.59 -44.91
N ASP A 296 -26.43 -3.81 -45.52
CA ASP A 296 -26.25 -3.33 -46.90
C ASP A 296 -24.96 -2.48 -47.03
N ALA A 297 -24.50 -2.27 -48.26
CA ALA A 297 -23.36 -1.39 -48.55
C ALA A 297 -23.57 0.07 -48.07
N ILE A 298 -24.82 0.47 -47.82
CA ILE A 298 -25.16 1.79 -47.28
C ILE A 298 -25.18 1.72 -45.75
N LEU A 299 -24.43 2.62 -45.11
CA LEU A 299 -24.38 2.78 -43.66
C LEU A 299 -25.73 3.22 -43.10
N GLN A 300 -26.41 2.32 -42.38
CA GLN A 300 -27.64 2.64 -41.67
C GLN A 300 -27.33 3.45 -40.41
N HIS A 301 -27.97 4.63 -40.27
CA HIS A 301 -27.68 5.57 -39.19
C HIS A 301 -27.80 4.95 -37.79
N SER A 302 -28.86 4.20 -37.51
CA SER A 302 -29.10 3.57 -36.21
C SER A 302 -28.00 2.56 -35.84
N VAL A 303 -27.51 1.81 -36.83
CA VAL A 303 -26.46 0.81 -36.64
C VAL A 303 -25.12 1.48 -36.35
N VAL A 304 -24.75 2.47 -37.17
CA VAL A 304 -23.49 3.20 -36.98
C VAL A 304 -23.49 4.00 -35.68
N ALA A 305 -24.62 4.58 -35.26
CA ALA A 305 -24.74 5.24 -33.96
C ALA A 305 -24.45 4.28 -32.78
N ASN A 306 -24.94 3.04 -32.87
CA ASN A 306 -24.63 2.01 -31.87
C ASN A 306 -23.15 1.59 -31.92
N GLN A 307 -22.59 1.39 -33.11
CA GLN A 307 -21.16 1.08 -33.29
C GLN A 307 -20.28 2.18 -32.71
N LEU A 308 -20.55 3.46 -33.02
CA LEU A 308 -19.83 4.60 -32.48
C LEU A 308 -19.90 4.67 -30.94
N THR A 309 -21.07 4.38 -30.37
CA THR A 309 -21.26 4.30 -28.90
C THR A 309 -20.40 3.18 -28.30
N LEU A 310 -20.37 2.01 -28.92
CA LEU A 310 -19.52 0.89 -28.49
C LEU A 310 -18.03 1.21 -28.69
N LEU A 311 -17.64 1.89 -29.76
CA LEU A 311 -16.27 2.33 -29.97
C LEU A 311 -15.83 3.30 -28.87
N LYS A 312 -16.71 4.22 -28.46
CA LYS A 312 -16.46 5.17 -27.36
C LYS A 312 -16.34 4.46 -26.01
N TYR A 313 -17.38 3.75 -25.58
CA TYR A 313 -17.47 3.26 -24.19
C TYR A 313 -16.90 1.84 -23.98
N ASN A 314 -16.84 1.01 -25.03
CA ASN A 314 -16.27 -0.34 -24.94
C ASN A 314 -14.83 -0.37 -25.45
N ALA A 315 -14.56 0.08 -26.69
CA ALA A 315 -13.20 0.10 -27.24
C ALA A 315 -12.32 1.26 -26.73
N GLY A 316 -12.92 2.26 -26.07
CA GLY A 316 -12.20 3.35 -25.44
C GLY A 316 -11.64 4.39 -26.41
N LEU A 317 -12.23 4.50 -27.60
CA LEU A 317 -11.87 5.50 -28.59
C LEU A 317 -12.68 6.79 -28.35
N ALA A 318 -12.03 7.84 -27.84
CA ALA A 318 -12.61 9.17 -27.79
C ALA A 318 -12.81 9.73 -29.21
N ASP A 319 -13.90 10.48 -29.37
CA ASP A 319 -14.36 11.07 -30.65
C ASP A 319 -14.29 10.09 -31.83
N PRO A 320 -14.93 8.89 -31.71
CA PRO A 320 -14.82 7.89 -32.75
C PRO A 320 -15.53 8.37 -34.01
N LYS A 321 -14.98 7.99 -35.15
CA LYS A 321 -15.57 8.25 -36.47
C LYS A 321 -15.45 7.01 -37.35
N ILE A 322 -16.54 6.69 -38.05
CA ILE A 322 -16.62 5.60 -39.03
C ILE A 322 -16.77 6.22 -40.41
N GLN A 323 -15.93 5.82 -41.36
CA GLN A 323 -15.96 6.27 -42.76
C GLN A 323 -15.78 5.09 -43.71
N VAL A 324 -16.41 5.16 -44.87
CA VAL A 324 -16.25 4.19 -45.97
C VAL A 324 -15.69 4.90 -47.20
N LYS A 325 -14.74 4.24 -47.86
CA LYS A 325 -14.24 4.62 -49.19
C LYS A 325 -13.87 3.35 -49.95
N GLY A 326 -14.59 3.03 -51.02
CA GLY A 326 -14.40 1.80 -51.79
C GLY A 326 -14.64 0.55 -50.93
N ASP A 327 -13.67 -0.37 -50.90
CA ASP A 327 -13.74 -1.62 -50.13
C ASP A 327 -13.12 -1.53 -48.73
N THR A 328 -12.90 -0.30 -48.22
CA THR A 328 -12.22 -0.05 -46.95
C THR A 328 -13.10 0.72 -45.97
N LEU A 329 -13.25 0.17 -44.76
CA LEU A 329 -13.85 0.83 -43.61
C LEU A 329 -12.75 1.46 -42.75
N TYR A 330 -12.87 2.75 -42.48
CA TYR A 330 -11.97 3.51 -41.62
C TYR A 330 -12.65 3.78 -40.29
N VAL A 331 -11.97 3.45 -39.20
CA VAL A 331 -12.33 3.84 -37.83
C VAL A 331 -11.23 4.76 -37.34
N THR A 332 -11.57 5.95 -36.87
CA THR A 332 -10.60 6.86 -36.25
C THR A 332 -11.03 7.21 -34.84
N GLY A 333 -10.09 7.50 -33.94
CA GLY A 333 -10.38 7.95 -32.58
C GLY A 333 -9.13 7.97 -31.69
N GLU A 334 -9.20 8.67 -30.56
CA GLU A 334 -8.10 8.72 -29.59
C GLU A 334 -8.27 7.64 -28.51
N GLN A 335 -7.27 6.78 -28.32
CA GLN A 335 -7.36 5.74 -27.30
C GLN A 335 -7.14 6.33 -25.90
N VAL A 336 -8.19 6.37 -25.09
CA VAL A 336 -8.16 6.97 -23.73
C VAL A 336 -8.36 5.97 -22.60
N LYS A 337 -8.83 4.75 -22.89
CA LYS A 337 -9.21 3.76 -21.87
C LYS A 337 -8.13 2.73 -21.61
N TYR A 338 -7.46 2.25 -22.65
CA TYR A 338 -6.49 1.16 -22.58
C TYR A 338 -5.06 1.65 -22.78
N ARG A 339 -4.20 1.41 -21.79
CA ARG A 339 -2.76 1.70 -21.88
C ARG A 339 -2.08 0.91 -23.00
N ASP A 340 -2.47 -0.34 -23.21
CA ASP A 340 -2.11 -1.11 -24.40
C ASP A 340 -3.20 -0.93 -25.46
N SER A 341 -2.88 -0.14 -26.46
CA SER A 341 -3.86 0.30 -27.46
C SER A 341 -4.36 -0.84 -28.38
N ARG A 342 -3.64 -1.96 -28.42
CA ARG A 342 -4.06 -3.19 -29.12
C ARG A 342 -5.38 -3.73 -28.61
N GLU A 343 -5.67 -3.58 -27.31
CA GLU A 343 -6.95 -4.01 -26.73
C GLU A 343 -8.11 -3.21 -27.34
N GLY A 344 -7.93 -1.90 -27.49
CA GLY A 344 -8.89 -1.02 -28.15
C GLY A 344 -9.11 -1.39 -29.61
N ILE A 345 -8.03 -1.69 -30.35
CA ILE A 345 -8.10 -2.12 -31.76
C ILE A 345 -8.85 -3.45 -31.90
N VAL A 346 -8.55 -4.44 -31.06
CA VAL A 346 -9.26 -5.75 -31.07
C VAL A 346 -10.75 -5.56 -30.83
N ARG A 347 -11.13 -4.68 -29.90
CA ARG A 347 -12.54 -4.35 -29.64
C ARG A 347 -13.16 -3.59 -30.79
N ALA A 348 -12.49 -2.59 -31.34
CA ALA A 348 -12.97 -1.82 -32.49
C ALA A 348 -13.25 -2.73 -33.69
N ASN A 349 -12.31 -3.62 -34.01
CA ASN A 349 -12.46 -4.64 -35.03
C ASN A 349 -13.69 -5.53 -34.79
N ARG A 350 -13.90 -6.03 -33.57
CA ARG A 350 -15.10 -6.84 -33.24
C ARG A 350 -16.40 -6.05 -33.38
N ILE A 351 -16.40 -4.79 -32.96
CA ILE A 351 -17.59 -3.92 -33.01
C ILE A 351 -17.99 -3.69 -34.47
N VAL A 352 -17.06 -3.31 -35.33
CA VAL A 352 -17.39 -3.03 -36.74
C VAL A 352 -17.64 -4.30 -37.53
N MET A 353 -17.04 -5.44 -37.16
CA MET A 353 -17.30 -6.74 -37.78
C MET A 353 -18.72 -7.27 -37.51
N ASN A 354 -19.37 -6.85 -36.43
CA ASN A 354 -20.73 -7.30 -36.11
C ASN A 354 -21.77 -6.73 -37.06
N ASP A 355 -21.56 -5.55 -37.63
CA ASP A 355 -22.46 -4.96 -38.61
C ASP A 355 -21.62 -4.35 -39.73
N LEU A 356 -20.78 -5.19 -40.35
CA LEU A 356 -19.88 -4.76 -41.41
C LEU A 356 -20.68 -4.57 -42.71
N PRO A 357 -20.60 -3.41 -43.38
CA PRO A 357 -21.27 -3.19 -44.65
C PRO A 357 -20.81 -4.17 -45.73
N GLU A 358 -21.72 -4.57 -46.61
CA GLU A 358 -21.37 -5.41 -47.75
C GLU A 358 -20.30 -4.75 -48.65
N GLY A 359 -19.35 -5.55 -49.13
CA GLY A 359 -18.29 -5.10 -50.03
C GLY A 359 -16.98 -4.66 -49.35
N ILE A 360 -16.95 -4.53 -48.02
CA ILE A 360 -15.73 -4.19 -47.28
C ILE A 360 -14.79 -5.38 -47.18
N ARG A 361 -13.53 -5.18 -47.57
CA ARG A 361 -12.43 -6.15 -47.50
C ARG A 361 -11.36 -5.77 -46.50
N THR A 362 -11.23 -4.49 -46.19
CA THR A 362 -10.19 -3.97 -45.31
C THR A 362 -10.78 -3.10 -44.21
N ILE A 363 -10.36 -3.32 -42.96
CA ILE A 363 -10.64 -2.42 -41.84
C ILE A 363 -9.35 -1.69 -41.46
N ARG A 364 -9.41 -0.37 -41.38
CA ARG A 364 -8.31 0.48 -40.93
C ARG A 364 -8.72 1.21 -39.67
N VAL A 365 -8.12 0.83 -38.53
CA VAL A 365 -8.30 1.54 -37.26
C VAL A 365 -7.12 2.49 -37.07
N THR A 366 -7.36 3.79 -37.18
CA THR A 366 -6.35 4.86 -37.03
C THR A 366 -6.48 5.50 -35.67
N GLU A 367 -5.41 5.45 -34.90
CA GLU A 367 -5.35 6.03 -33.56
C GLU A 367 -4.86 7.47 -33.65
N ASN A 368 -5.60 8.38 -33.02
CA ASN A 368 -5.29 9.80 -32.96
C ASN A 368 -4.74 10.17 -31.58
N ARG A 369 -3.98 11.26 -31.52
CA ARG A 369 -3.64 11.94 -30.28
C ARG A 369 -3.67 13.43 -30.52
N LEU A 370 -4.41 14.18 -29.70
CA LEU A 370 -4.57 15.64 -29.89
C LEU A 370 -5.00 15.99 -31.32
N ASN A 371 -5.96 15.23 -31.87
CA ASN A 371 -6.45 15.33 -33.25
C ASN A 371 -5.41 15.08 -34.36
N LEU A 372 -4.22 14.55 -34.04
CA LEU A 372 -3.22 14.15 -35.02
C LEU A 372 -3.21 12.63 -35.20
N PRO A 373 -3.41 12.11 -36.43
CA PRO A 373 -3.25 10.70 -36.73
C PRO A 373 -1.84 10.23 -36.39
N GLN A 374 -1.73 9.18 -35.57
CA GLN A 374 -0.45 8.63 -35.14
C GLN A 374 -0.09 7.38 -35.93
N VAL A 375 -1.05 6.48 -36.10
CA VAL A 375 -0.78 5.14 -36.63
C VAL A 375 -2.05 4.42 -37.01
N THR A 376 -1.98 3.61 -38.07
CA THR A 376 -3.11 2.81 -38.55
C THR A 376 -2.82 1.33 -38.40
N THR A 377 -3.80 0.59 -37.87
CA THR A 377 -3.82 -0.86 -37.94
C THR A 377 -4.74 -1.29 -39.07
N GLU A 378 -4.13 -1.85 -40.12
CA GLU A 378 -4.84 -2.43 -41.25
C GLU A 378 -5.11 -3.90 -40.98
N THR A 379 -6.36 -4.32 -41.13
CA THR A 379 -6.82 -5.69 -40.89
C THR A 379 -7.63 -6.19 -42.09
N ASP A 380 -7.25 -7.36 -42.62
CA ASP A 380 -8.02 -8.06 -43.64
C ASP A 380 -9.30 -8.67 -43.03
N VAL A 381 -10.45 -8.38 -43.63
CA VAL A 381 -11.77 -8.79 -43.12
C VAL A 381 -11.94 -10.31 -43.14
N ALA A 382 -11.49 -10.98 -44.20
CA ALA A 382 -11.66 -12.43 -44.33
C ALA A 382 -10.81 -13.19 -43.31
N SER A 383 -9.58 -12.72 -43.06
CA SER A 383 -8.70 -13.24 -42.01
C SER A 383 -9.30 -13.00 -40.63
N LEU A 384 -9.76 -11.77 -40.34
CA LEU A 384 -10.36 -11.44 -39.05
C LEU A 384 -11.64 -12.26 -38.78
N LYS A 385 -12.50 -12.43 -39.79
CA LYS A 385 -13.70 -13.25 -39.70
C LYS A 385 -13.38 -14.67 -39.24
N ARG A 386 -12.39 -15.34 -39.87
CA ARG A 386 -11.96 -16.69 -39.49
C ARG A 386 -11.53 -16.77 -38.02
N HIS A 387 -10.76 -15.79 -37.55
CA HIS A 387 -10.31 -15.75 -36.15
C HIS A 387 -11.46 -15.52 -35.16
N LEU A 388 -12.48 -14.75 -35.55
CA LEU A 388 -13.63 -14.45 -34.69
C LEU A 388 -14.65 -15.60 -34.64
N GLU A 389 -14.78 -16.36 -35.73
CA GLU A 389 -15.62 -17.58 -35.79
C GLU A 389 -14.97 -18.78 -35.09
N GLY A 390 -13.65 -18.74 -34.94
CA GLY A 390 -12.84 -19.78 -34.32
C GLY A 390 -12.20 -20.69 -35.36
N GLU A 391 -10.97 -21.13 -35.06
CA GLU A 391 -10.21 -22.03 -35.92
C GLU A 391 -10.05 -23.40 -35.24
N PRO A 392 -9.96 -24.50 -36.02
CA PRO A 392 -9.65 -25.81 -35.46
C PRO A 392 -8.31 -25.79 -34.72
N LEU A 393 -8.25 -26.47 -33.56
CA LEU A 393 -7.04 -26.59 -32.77
C LEU A 393 -5.87 -27.13 -33.62
N GLY A 394 -4.73 -26.46 -33.59
CA GLY A 394 -3.53 -26.83 -34.35
C GLY A 394 -3.54 -26.45 -35.83
N HIS A 395 -4.59 -25.77 -36.29
CA HIS A 395 -4.68 -25.16 -37.62
C HIS A 395 -4.88 -23.65 -37.53
N GLU A 396 -4.41 -23.00 -36.45
CA GLU A 396 -4.50 -21.56 -36.31
C GLU A 396 -3.71 -20.86 -37.43
N THR A 397 -4.36 -19.93 -38.13
CA THR A 397 -3.66 -19.12 -39.15
C THR A 397 -3.24 -17.79 -38.55
N PRO A 398 -2.18 -17.13 -39.05
CA PRO A 398 -1.84 -15.80 -38.56
C PRO A 398 -2.90 -14.79 -39.00
N LEU A 399 -3.33 -13.92 -38.09
CA LEU A 399 -4.19 -12.79 -38.42
C LEU A 399 -3.44 -11.87 -39.39
N ALA A 400 -4.03 -11.65 -40.56
CA ALA A 400 -3.51 -10.72 -41.56
C ALA A 400 -3.81 -9.28 -41.12
N GLN A 401 -3.00 -8.83 -40.17
CA GLN A 401 -3.07 -7.51 -39.57
C GLN A 401 -1.65 -6.91 -39.51
N LYS A 402 -1.54 -5.65 -39.89
CA LYS A 402 -0.26 -4.91 -39.85
C LYS A 402 -0.46 -3.49 -39.38
N ARG A 403 0.57 -2.96 -38.72
CA ARG A 403 0.62 -1.58 -38.28
C ARG A 403 1.43 -0.78 -39.31
N VAL A 404 0.87 0.32 -39.79
CA VAL A 404 1.43 1.15 -40.85
C VAL A 404 1.35 2.62 -40.47
N GLU A 405 2.08 3.47 -41.21
CA GLU A 405 1.94 4.93 -41.11
C GLU A 405 0.47 5.35 -41.18
N PRO A 406 0.06 6.42 -40.48
CA PRO A 406 -1.34 6.79 -40.37
C PRO A 406 -1.98 7.07 -41.73
N ILE A 407 -3.08 6.37 -42.00
CA ILE A 407 -3.91 6.50 -43.20
C ILE A 407 -5.28 7.01 -42.77
N VAL A 408 -5.64 8.17 -43.30
CA VAL A 408 -6.97 8.79 -43.17
C VAL A 408 -7.51 8.99 -44.58
N PRO A 409 -8.81 8.73 -44.84
CA PRO A 409 -9.34 8.85 -46.19
C PRO A 409 -9.39 10.31 -46.63
N GLU A 410 -8.77 10.64 -47.78
CA GLU A 410 -8.77 11.99 -48.38
C GLU A 410 -10.19 12.50 -48.71
N SER A 411 -11.12 11.59 -48.98
CA SER A 411 -12.52 11.86 -49.26
C SER A 411 -13.38 10.77 -48.63
N THR A 412 -14.63 11.09 -48.29
CA THR A 412 -15.55 10.17 -47.62
C THR A 412 -16.77 9.94 -48.50
N GLU A 413 -17.05 8.69 -48.87
CA GLU A 413 -18.28 8.33 -49.59
C GLU A 413 -19.46 8.27 -48.62
N GLN A 414 -19.24 7.68 -47.45
CA GLN A 414 -20.19 7.60 -46.36
C GLN A 414 -19.44 7.74 -45.04
N GLY A 415 -19.98 8.49 -44.08
CA GLY A 415 -19.32 8.61 -42.79
C GLY A 415 -20.18 9.26 -41.72
N TRP A 416 -19.96 8.82 -40.48
CA TRP A 416 -20.66 9.27 -39.30
C TRP A 416 -19.66 9.43 -38.16
N TYR A 417 -19.93 10.38 -37.27
CA TYR A 417 -19.15 10.63 -36.08
C TYR A 417 -20.10 11.04 -34.94
N ILE A 418 -19.62 10.96 -33.71
CA ILE A 418 -20.34 11.51 -32.57
C ILE A 418 -20.01 13.00 -32.48
N ASP A 419 -21.02 13.86 -32.59
CA ASP A 419 -20.83 15.29 -32.35
C ASP A 419 -20.28 15.50 -30.93
N LYS A 420 -19.30 16.39 -30.81
CA LYS A 420 -18.80 16.81 -29.50
C LYS A 420 -19.93 17.47 -28.73
N SER A 421 -20.10 17.06 -27.48
CA SER A 421 -21.04 17.76 -26.61
C SER A 421 -20.56 19.20 -26.46
N ARG A 422 -21.42 20.16 -26.80
CA ARG A 422 -21.13 21.59 -26.58
C ARG A 422 -21.15 21.95 -25.11
N VAL A 423 -21.80 21.13 -24.29
CA VAL A 423 -21.86 21.29 -22.85
C VAL A 423 -21.20 20.10 -22.19
N ASP A 424 -20.18 20.36 -21.39
CA ASP A 424 -19.57 19.36 -20.52
C ASP A 424 -19.77 19.76 -19.07
N PHE A 425 -19.97 18.79 -18.19
CA PHE A 425 -20.16 19.00 -16.76
C PHE A 425 -19.47 17.89 -15.96
N HIS A 426 -18.64 18.30 -15.02
CA HIS A 426 -17.92 17.41 -14.12
C HIS A 426 -18.18 17.78 -12.66
N LEU A 427 -18.28 16.76 -11.81
CA LEU A 427 -18.34 16.89 -10.35
C LEU A 427 -17.13 16.20 -9.73
N ASP A 428 -16.28 17.00 -9.11
CA ASP A 428 -15.07 16.54 -8.46
C ASP A 428 -15.26 16.59 -6.94
N PRO A 429 -15.38 15.44 -6.25
CA PRO A 429 -15.37 15.43 -4.79
C PRO A 429 -13.99 15.86 -4.29
N VAL A 430 -13.99 16.75 -3.30
CA VAL A 430 -12.78 17.27 -2.67
C VAL A 430 -12.72 16.78 -1.22
N LEU A 431 -11.58 16.23 -0.82
CA LEU A 431 -11.31 15.86 0.56
C LEU A 431 -9.99 16.53 1.00
N ASN A 432 -10.10 17.57 1.82
CA ASN A 432 -8.95 18.14 2.50
C ASN A 432 -8.85 17.55 3.90
N GLN A 433 -7.64 17.16 4.32
CA GLN A 433 -7.39 16.54 5.62
C GLN A 433 -6.21 17.21 6.32
N SER A 434 -6.30 17.36 7.64
CA SER A 434 -5.20 17.78 8.50
C SER A 434 -5.16 16.89 9.73
N VAL A 435 -3.96 16.44 10.10
CA VAL A 435 -3.72 15.57 11.26
C VAL A 435 -2.80 16.32 12.21
N GLY A 436 -3.21 16.40 13.48
CA GLY A 436 -2.40 16.95 14.55
C GLY A 436 -2.57 18.43 14.83
N GLY A 437 -3.75 18.99 14.55
CA GLY A 437 -4.04 20.40 14.83
C GLY A 437 -4.30 20.68 16.30
N PRO A 438 -4.16 21.95 16.73
CA PRO A 438 -4.49 22.40 18.09
C PRO A 438 -5.99 22.34 18.39
N GLU A 439 -6.85 22.37 17.38
CA GLU A 439 -8.31 22.31 17.55
C GLU A 439 -8.81 20.86 17.66
N ASN A 440 -8.27 19.97 16.82
CA ASN A 440 -8.61 18.55 16.84
C ASN A 440 -7.48 17.71 16.23
N PHE A 441 -7.37 16.46 16.69
CA PHE A 441 -6.38 15.51 16.18
C PHE A 441 -6.56 15.21 14.69
N TYR A 442 -7.80 15.12 14.22
CA TYR A 442 -8.10 14.91 12.81
C TYR A 442 -9.19 15.89 12.38
N MET A 443 -8.86 16.73 11.41
CA MET A 443 -9.78 17.65 10.76
C MET A 443 -9.92 17.23 9.30
N TYR A 444 -11.15 17.27 8.80
CA TYR A 444 -11.43 16.98 7.41
C TYR A 444 -12.48 17.95 6.87
N GLN A 445 -12.37 18.26 5.59
CA GLN A 445 -13.34 19.03 4.84
C GLN A 445 -13.72 18.23 3.60
N LEU A 446 -15.01 17.94 3.49
CA LEU A 446 -15.61 17.37 2.29
C LEU A 446 -16.21 18.52 1.47
N GLY A 447 -15.90 18.55 0.19
CA GLY A 447 -16.44 19.48 -0.77
C GLY A 447 -16.80 18.77 -2.06
N VAL A 448 -17.49 19.50 -2.93
CA VAL A 448 -17.72 19.09 -4.32
C VAL A 448 -17.48 20.31 -5.17
N MET A 449 -16.59 20.21 -6.15
CA MET A 449 -16.38 21.23 -7.17
C MET A 449 -17.19 20.82 -8.40
N GLY A 450 -18.01 21.75 -8.91
CA GLY A 450 -18.71 21.56 -10.17
C GLY A 450 -18.11 22.44 -11.25
N THR A 451 -17.72 21.84 -12.37
CA THR A 451 -17.22 22.56 -13.55
C THR A 451 -18.22 22.36 -14.68
N ALA A 452 -18.55 23.45 -15.38
CA ALA A 452 -19.40 23.41 -16.56
C ALA A 452 -18.71 24.17 -17.69
N ASP A 453 -18.42 23.46 -18.79
CA ASP A 453 -17.77 24.02 -19.96
C ASP A 453 -18.81 24.15 -21.09
N LEU A 454 -18.84 25.32 -21.74
CA LEU A 454 -19.68 25.59 -22.90
C LEU A 454 -18.80 25.96 -24.09
N TRP A 455 -18.77 25.08 -25.10
CA TRP A 455 -18.14 25.35 -26.38
C TRP A 455 -19.13 26.10 -27.28
N VAL A 456 -18.82 27.37 -27.56
CA VAL A 456 -19.69 28.29 -28.33
C VAL A 456 -19.49 28.11 -29.85
N THR A 457 -18.38 27.51 -30.27
CA THR A 457 -18.03 27.23 -31.66
C THR A 457 -17.58 25.79 -31.82
N ASP A 458 -17.74 25.24 -33.02
CA ASP A 458 -17.30 23.88 -33.39
C ASP A 458 -15.78 23.77 -33.58
#